data_AF-A0A133U608-F1
#
_entry.id   AF-A0A133U608-F1
#
_cell.length_a   1.000
_cell.length_b   1.000
_cell.length_c   1.000
_cell.angle_alpha   90.00
_cell.angle_beta   90.00
_cell.angle_gamma   90.00
#
_symmetry.space_group_name_H-M   'P 1'
#
loop_
_entity.id
_entity.type
_entity.pdbx_description
1 polymer ?
#
loop_
_entity_poly.entity_id
_entity_poly.type
_entity_poly.pdbx_seq_one_letter_code
_entity_poly.pdbx_strand_id
1 'polypeptide(L)'
;MPDFQDKVLRMTSKIPKGRVTTYKELAKSIGKTRAYRAVGNALRKNPHPIRIPCHRVVRSDGDVGGFGLGKEKKIELLKEEGVEIRNGKVNLDKYLIKNLNSEG
;
A
#
# COMPACT_ATOMS: atom_id res chain seq x y z
N MET A 1 9.04 -21.87 -3.62
CA MET A 1 7.95 -20.89 -3.36
C MET A 1 8.59 -19.51 -3.31
N PRO A 2 7.99 -18.46 -3.90
CA PRO A 2 8.50 -17.10 -3.70
C PRO A 2 8.41 -16.72 -2.22
N ASP A 3 9.40 -15.99 -1.73
CA ASP A 3 9.45 -15.55 -0.35
C ASP A 3 8.22 -14.67 0.00
N PHE A 4 7.87 -14.59 1.28
CA PHE A 4 6.78 -13.74 1.74
C PHE A 4 6.98 -12.29 1.30
N GLN A 5 8.21 -11.77 1.39
CA GLN A 5 8.55 -10.42 0.95
C GLN A 5 8.33 -10.25 -0.55
N ASP A 6 8.77 -11.19 -1.38
CA ASP A 6 8.57 -11.12 -2.84
C ASP A 6 7.09 -11.07 -3.22
N LYS A 7 6.24 -11.87 -2.54
CA LYS A 7 4.78 -11.83 -2.76
C LYS A 7 4.20 -10.46 -2.40
N VAL A 8 4.62 -9.88 -1.27
CA VAL A 8 4.18 -8.54 -0.86
C VAL A 8 4.61 -7.48 -1.88
N LEU A 9 5.87 -7.48 -2.28
CA LEU A 9 6.42 -6.51 -3.22
C LEU A 9 5.76 -6.62 -4.60
N ARG A 10 5.60 -7.84 -5.12
CA ARG A 10 4.89 -8.11 -6.38
C ARG A 10 3.43 -7.67 -6.34
N MET A 11 2.73 -7.89 -5.24
CA MET A 11 1.35 -7.43 -5.14
C MET A 11 1.25 -5.92 -5.00
N THR A 12 2.22 -5.30 -4.32
CA THR A 12 2.30 -3.84 -4.20
C THR A 12 2.54 -3.17 -5.55
N SER A 13 3.37 -3.76 -6.42
CA SER A 13 3.61 -3.22 -7.77
C SER A 13 2.37 -3.25 -8.68
N LYS A 14 1.34 -4.04 -8.35
CA LYS A 14 0.07 -4.07 -9.09
C LYS A 14 -0.89 -2.94 -8.72
N ILE A 15 -0.61 -2.15 -7.68
CA ILE A 15 -1.48 -1.04 -7.27
C ILE A 15 -1.35 0.08 -8.33
N PRO A 16 -2.39 0.45 -9.07
CA PRO A 16 -2.30 1.49 -10.10
C PRO A 16 -2.12 2.89 -9.48
N LYS A 17 -1.57 3.81 -10.28
CA LYS A 17 -1.43 5.23 -9.93
C LYS A 17 -2.79 5.81 -9.54
N GLY A 18 -2.84 6.62 -8.48
CA GLY A 18 -4.07 7.28 -8.04
C GLY A 18 -5.03 6.37 -7.28
N ARG A 19 -4.62 5.14 -6.96
CA ARG A 19 -5.36 4.21 -6.10
C ARG A 19 -4.51 3.82 -4.90
N VAL A 20 -5.18 3.44 -3.82
CA VAL A 20 -4.54 2.95 -2.60
C VAL A 20 -5.07 1.58 -2.23
N THR A 21 -4.26 0.80 -1.51
CA THR A 21 -4.74 -0.38 -0.78
C THR A 21 -4.42 -0.24 0.70
N THR A 22 -4.90 -1.18 1.52
CA THR A 22 -4.53 -1.21 2.94
C THR A 22 -3.61 -2.38 3.23
N TYR A 23 -2.83 -2.31 4.31
CA TYR A 23 -2.04 -3.46 4.78
C TYR A 23 -2.88 -4.74 4.95
N LYS A 24 -4.15 -4.58 5.36
CA LYS A 24 -5.12 -5.68 5.50
C LYS A 24 -5.52 -6.27 4.15
N GLU A 25 -5.88 -5.43 3.18
CA GLU A 25 -6.27 -5.90 1.84
C GLU A 25 -5.10 -6.50 1.06
N LEU A 26 -3.89 -5.95 1.23
CA LEU A 26 -2.68 -6.52 0.66
C LEU A 26 -2.35 -7.89 1.28
N ALA A 27 -2.50 -8.04 2.59
CA ALA A 27 -2.31 -9.32 3.29
C ALA A 27 -3.34 -10.38 2.82
N LYS A 28 -4.60 -9.98 2.60
CA LYS A 28 -5.62 -10.86 1.99
C LYS A 28 -5.24 -11.27 0.57
N SER A 29 -4.74 -10.34 -0.24
CA SER A 29 -4.35 -10.59 -1.63
C SER A 29 -3.19 -11.59 -1.76
N ILE A 30 -2.39 -11.81 -0.71
CA ILE A 30 -1.35 -12.86 -0.71
C ILE A 30 -1.79 -14.13 0.04
N GLY A 31 -3.07 -14.27 0.39
CA GLY A 31 -3.61 -15.43 1.12
C GLY A 31 -3.21 -15.49 2.60
N LYS A 32 -2.76 -14.37 3.19
CA LYS A 32 -2.27 -14.28 4.57
C LYS A 32 -3.05 -13.23 5.35
N THR A 33 -4.36 -13.44 5.53
CA THR A 33 -5.32 -12.46 6.08
C THR A 33 -4.92 -11.85 7.44
N ARG A 34 -4.16 -12.57 8.27
CA ARG A 34 -3.68 -12.10 9.59
C ARG A 34 -2.29 -11.46 9.57
N ALA A 35 -1.63 -11.37 8.41
CA ALA A 35 -0.24 -10.94 8.30
C ALA A 35 -0.05 -9.44 8.01
N TYR A 36 -1.05 -8.59 8.27
CA TYR A 36 -0.99 -7.15 7.95
C TYR A 36 0.19 -6.41 8.60
N ARG A 37 0.59 -6.78 9.82
CA ARG A 37 1.82 -6.24 10.46
C ARG A 37 3.09 -6.69 9.73
N ALA A 38 3.16 -7.96 9.35
CA ALA A 38 4.29 -8.51 8.60
C ALA A 38 4.40 -7.90 7.19
N VAL A 39 3.28 -7.60 6.54
CA VAL A 39 3.26 -6.83 5.28
C VAL A 39 3.91 -5.46 5.46
N GLY A 40 3.56 -4.73 6.52
CA GLY A 40 4.20 -3.44 6.82
C GLY A 40 5.72 -3.55 7.00
N ASN A 41 6.18 -4.59 7.70
CA ASN A 41 7.61 -4.86 7.87
C ASN A 41 8.31 -5.21 6.54
N ALA A 42 7.67 -6.01 5.68
CA ALA A 42 8.21 -6.35 4.36
C ALA A 42 8.33 -5.09 3.47
N LEU A 43 7.32 -4.21 3.50
CA LEU A 43 7.36 -2.94 2.76
C LEU A 43 8.41 -1.95 3.29
N ARG A 44 8.69 -1.96 4.59
CA ARG A 44 9.76 -1.15 5.19
C ARG A 44 11.16 -1.63 4.75
N LYS A 45 11.32 -2.92 4.47
CA LYS A 45 12.56 -3.54 3.95
C LYS A 45 12.65 -3.52 2.43
N ASN A 46 11.78 -2.78 1.75
CA ASN A 46 11.76 -2.69 0.29
C ASN A 46 13.08 -2.08 -0.23
N PRO A 47 13.90 -2.83 -1.00
CA PRO A 47 15.15 -2.32 -1.55
C PRO A 47 14.95 -1.34 -2.72
N HIS A 48 13.72 -1.22 -3.26
CA HIS A 48 13.38 -0.38 -4.40
C HIS A 48 12.16 0.52 -4.12
N PRO A 49 12.29 1.52 -3.21
CA PRO A 49 11.16 2.36 -2.77
C PRO A 49 10.54 3.22 -3.88
N ILE A 50 11.24 3.46 -4.99
CA ILE A 50 10.74 4.24 -6.14
C ILE A 50 9.97 3.35 -7.12
N ARG A 51 10.43 2.12 -7.36
CA ARG A 51 9.83 1.21 -8.34
C ARG A 51 8.60 0.49 -7.80
N ILE A 52 8.61 0.18 -6.50
CA ILE A 52 7.51 -0.49 -5.82
C ILE A 52 6.75 0.58 -5.01
N PRO A 53 5.48 0.87 -5.36
CA PRO A 53 4.76 2.03 -4.86
C PRO A 53 4.22 1.81 -3.44
N CYS A 54 5.12 1.59 -2.48
CA CYS A 54 4.73 1.32 -1.09
C CYS A 54 4.07 2.53 -0.40
N HIS A 55 4.19 3.74 -0.97
CA HIS A 55 3.41 4.92 -0.56
C HIS A 55 1.90 4.74 -0.81
N ARG A 56 1.48 3.85 -1.72
CA ARG A 56 0.06 3.56 -1.99
C ARG A 56 -0.58 2.58 -0.99
N VAL A 57 0.17 2.08 0.00
CA VAL A 57 -0.35 1.17 1.04
C VAL A 57 -0.58 1.94 2.34
N VAL A 58 -1.84 2.05 2.77
CA VAL A 58 -2.25 2.84 3.95
C VAL A 58 -2.88 1.98 5.05
N ARG A 59 -3.24 2.59 6.17
CA ARG A 59 -3.94 1.91 7.28
C ARG A 59 -5.41 1.70 6.93
N SER A 60 -6.03 0.72 7.57
CA SER A 60 -7.44 0.37 7.32
C SER A 60 -8.44 1.41 7.84
N ASP A 61 -7.99 2.35 8.66
CA ASP A 61 -8.73 3.52 9.17
C ASP A 61 -8.56 4.77 8.26
N GLY A 62 -7.94 4.59 7.09
CA GLY A 62 -7.63 5.63 6.13
C GLY A 62 -6.39 6.46 6.44
N ASP A 63 -5.77 6.34 7.64
CA ASP A 63 -4.56 7.11 7.94
C ASP A 63 -3.42 6.67 7.02
N VAL A 64 -2.72 7.66 6.47
CA VAL A 64 -1.61 7.46 5.53
C VAL A 64 -0.52 6.57 6.13
N GLY A 65 -0.33 6.60 7.45
CA GLY A 65 0.66 5.81 8.17
C GLY A 65 2.09 6.27 7.90
N GLY A 66 3.04 5.43 8.31
CA GLY A 66 4.46 5.66 8.10
C GLY A 66 4.94 5.36 6.68
N PHE A 67 6.12 5.87 6.37
CA PHE A 67 6.83 5.65 5.11
C PHE A 67 8.33 5.70 5.34
N GLY A 68 9.12 4.93 4.57
CA GLY A 68 10.57 4.90 4.71
C GLY A 68 11.23 6.27 4.51
N LEU A 69 10.63 7.13 3.69
CA LEU A 69 11.09 8.50 3.43
C LEU A 69 10.29 9.56 4.22
N GLY A 70 9.51 9.16 5.22
CA GLY A 70 8.69 10.07 6.03
C GLY A 70 7.24 10.23 5.55
N LYS A 71 6.35 10.51 6.52
CA LYS A 71 4.89 10.63 6.28
C LYS A 71 4.55 11.76 5.29
N GLU A 72 5.27 12.87 5.35
CA GLU A 72 5.08 14.01 4.45
C GLU A 72 5.36 13.64 2.99
N LYS A 73 6.47 12.95 2.72
CA LYS A 73 6.80 12.50 1.36
C LYS A 73 5.75 11.53 0.81
N LYS A 74 5.20 10.67 1.66
CA LYS A 74 4.09 9.77 1.28
C LYS A 74 2.83 10.56 0.90
N ILE A 75 2.50 11.61 1.66
CA ILE A 75 1.37 12.49 1.37
C ILE A 75 1.58 13.22 0.04
N GLU A 76 2.78 13.76 -0.20
CA GLU A 76 3.14 14.44 -1.44
C GLU A 76 2.96 13.51 -2.66
N LEU A 77 3.59 12.32 -2.63
CA LEU A 77 3.47 11.34 -3.72
C LEU A 77 2.02 10.95 -3.98
N LEU A 78 1.21 10.72 -2.92
CA LEU A 78 -0.20 10.41 -3.09
C LEU A 78 -0.98 11.57 -3.73
N LYS A 79 -0.69 12.82 -3.35
CA LYS A 79 -1.32 14.01 -3.95
C LYS A 79 -0.92 14.20 -5.42
N GLU A 80 0.35 13.98 -5.77
CA GLU A 80 0.83 14.00 -7.16
C GLU A 80 0.14 12.94 -8.04
N GLU A 81 -0.32 11.86 -7.42
CA GLU A 81 -1.11 10.83 -8.07
C GLU A 81 -2.63 11.12 -8.12
N GLY A 82 -3.08 12.25 -7.59
CA GLY A 82 -4.48 12.65 -7.55
C GLY A 82 -5.29 12.07 -6.39
N VAL A 83 -4.63 11.54 -5.35
CA VAL A 83 -5.28 11.03 -4.14
C VAL A 83 -5.51 12.18 -3.17
N GLU A 84 -6.78 12.45 -2.85
CA GLU A 84 -7.14 13.45 -1.86
C GLU A 84 -6.83 12.95 -0.44
N ILE A 85 -6.17 13.82 0.33
CA ILE A 85 -5.82 13.57 1.73
C ILE A 85 -6.35 14.72 2.59
N ARG A 86 -7.16 14.38 3.59
CA ARG A 86 -7.69 15.33 4.59
C ARG A 86 -7.27 14.87 5.98
N ASN A 87 -6.69 15.75 6.79
CA ASN A 87 -6.21 15.45 8.15
C ASN A 87 -5.34 14.17 8.21
N GLY A 88 -4.47 13.98 7.23
CA GLY A 88 -3.59 12.80 7.14
C GLY A 88 -4.29 11.49 6.78
N LYS A 89 -5.56 11.54 6.35
CA LYS A 89 -6.37 10.39 5.95
C LYS A 89 -6.77 10.44 4.48
N VAL A 90 -6.72 9.27 3.83
CA VAL A 90 -7.24 9.05 2.48
C VAL A 90 -8.73 8.70 2.56
N ASN A 91 -9.51 9.21 1.62
CA ASN A 91 -10.89 8.77 1.42
C ASN A 91 -10.91 7.34 0.83
N LEU A 92 -11.02 6.32 1.68
CA LEU A 92 -11.00 4.93 1.23
C LEU A 92 -12.19 4.57 0.33
N ASP A 93 -13.34 5.22 0.47
CA ASP A 93 -14.50 4.92 -0.39
C ASP A 93 -14.23 5.28 -1.86
N LYS A 94 -13.41 6.32 -2.09
CA LYS A 94 -13.04 6.78 -3.42
C LYS A 94 -11.82 6.05 -4.00
N TYR A 95 -10.78 5.85 -3.19
CA TYR A 95 -9.47 5.46 -3.70
C TYR A 95 -9.09 3.99 -3.44
N LEU A 96 -9.79 3.31 -2.53
CA LEU A 96 -9.43 1.94 -2.15
C LEU A 96 -9.62 0.97 -3.33
N ILE A 97 -8.62 0.11 -3.53
CA ILE A 97 -8.79 -1.15 -4.27
C ILE A 97 -8.77 -2.30 -3.28
N LYS A 98 -9.78 -3.15 -3.40
CA LYS A 98 -9.89 -4.44 -2.70
C LYS A 98 -9.49 -5.52 -3.70
N ASN A 99 -8.92 -6.62 -3.19
CA ASN A 99 -8.57 -7.80 -3.99
C ASN A 99 -7.72 -7.50 -5.25
N LEU A 100 -6.42 -7.29 -5.06
CA LEU A 100 -5.45 -7.06 -6.16
C LEU A 100 -5.27 -8.26 -7.12
N ASN A 101 -5.97 -9.36 -6.88
CA ASN A 101 -5.91 -10.61 -7.66
C ASN A 101 -7.09 -10.79 -8.62
N SER A 102 -8.06 -9.88 -8.63
CA SER A 102 -9.12 -9.92 -9.66
C SER A 102 -8.50 -9.42 -10.96
N GLU A 103 -7.88 -10.35 -11.68
CA GLU A 103 -7.64 -10.25 -13.11
C GLU A 103 -9.01 -10.02 -13.78
N GLY A 104 -9.12 -8.91 -14.51
CA GLY A 104 -10.01 -8.86 -15.67
C GLY A 104 -9.27 -9.48 -16.84
#